data_AF-A0AAV1SJC8-F1
#
_entry.id   AF-A0AAV1SJC8-F1
#
_cell.length_a   1.000
_cell.length_b   1.000
_cell.length_c   1.000
_cell.angle_alpha   90.00
_cell.angle_beta   90.00
_cell.angle_gamma   90.00
#
_symmetry.space_group_name_H-M   'P 1'
#
loop_
_entity.id
_entity.type
_entity.pdbx_description
1 polymer ?
#
loop_
_entity_poly.entity_id
_entity_poly.type
_entity_poly.pdbx_seq_one_letter_code
_entity_poly.pdbx_strand_id
1 'polypeptide(L)'
;MAMPSFLEEDTTLIDVNRDDPSSSSEGGGSDGDDKSILAHEIESKKPPTYSRFTQQELPACKPIITPKLVIVSFTLIGFLFIPIGKTALSASNNVVEIAKRYDMECIPEIYSNNILHYIQSVGTNKTCTVKFTVPKHMKGPVFIYYQLTNFYQNYRKMSYGVPLRSRIKDTKYMGSRSDRQLTSKAYEGAELEKCEPLEKVGEEPIVPCGLVAWSMFNDTYSFSVKDKALIVNKTNIAWESDKETRFGSDVYPKNFQTGDVIGGAKLNSSIPLSEQEDLMVWMRTATLRNFRKLYGRIDVDLEANDEIAVEIQNNYNSYGYGGEKLLVLSTTSAFGGQNKFLGVAYLTVGGFCFFFAIIFAIIYHFKRREIGDTAYLSWNRNPVGYYMK
;
A
#
# COMPACT_ATOMS: atom_id res chain seq x y z
N MET A 1 33.75 15.62 -19.12
CA MET A 1 34.89 14.67 -19.05
C MET A 1 34.33 13.30 -19.45
N ALA A 2 35.01 12.59 -20.35
CA ALA A 2 34.37 11.55 -21.18
C ALA A 2 34.07 10.23 -20.45
N MET A 3 33.03 9.53 -20.92
CA MET A 3 32.85 8.09 -20.72
C MET A 3 33.62 7.32 -21.79
N PRO A 4 34.12 6.10 -21.49
CA PRO A 4 34.40 5.08 -22.48
C PRO A 4 33.26 4.06 -22.56
N SER A 5 32.79 3.82 -23.77
CA SER A 5 31.97 2.66 -24.15
C SER A 5 32.84 1.43 -24.36
N PHE A 6 32.35 0.24 -24.00
CA PHE A 6 32.67 -0.99 -24.72
C PHE A 6 31.46 -1.93 -24.70
N LEU A 7 30.92 -2.17 -25.90
CA LEU A 7 30.16 -3.37 -26.24
C LEU A 7 31.14 -4.28 -26.99
N GLU A 8 31.14 -5.57 -26.66
CA GLU A 8 31.39 -6.61 -27.66
C GLU A 8 30.66 -7.88 -27.22
N GLU A 9 30.09 -8.59 -28.20
CA GLU A 9 29.25 -9.76 -27.99
C GLU A 9 30.09 -11.01 -27.74
N ASP A 10 29.56 -11.95 -26.95
CA ASP A 10 29.77 -13.37 -27.25
C ASP A 10 28.53 -14.19 -26.85
N THR A 11 27.53 -14.19 -27.72
CA THR A 11 26.42 -15.14 -27.68
C THR A 11 26.81 -16.41 -28.42
N THR A 12 27.26 -17.42 -27.69
CA THR A 12 27.36 -18.80 -28.21
C THR A 12 26.37 -19.73 -27.52
N LEU A 13 25.63 -20.45 -28.37
CA LEU A 13 24.44 -21.24 -28.08
C LEU A 13 24.63 -22.35 -27.03
N ILE A 14 23.56 -22.58 -26.28
CA ILE A 14 23.37 -23.82 -25.52
C ILE A 14 22.77 -24.86 -26.47
N ASP A 15 23.62 -25.71 -27.07
CA ASP A 15 23.16 -26.90 -27.78
C ASP A 15 23.09 -28.11 -26.84
N VAL A 16 21.87 -28.57 -26.58
CA VAL A 16 21.59 -29.83 -25.87
C VAL A 16 21.47 -30.93 -26.91
N ASN A 17 22.60 -31.51 -27.32
CA ASN A 17 22.57 -32.73 -28.14
C ASN A 17 22.50 -33.98 -27.26
N ARG A 18 21.63 -34.90 -27.70
CA ARG A 18 21.16 -36.07 -26.97
C ARG A 18 21.28 -37.27 -27.90
N ASP A 19 22.42 -37.95 -27.83
CA ASP A 19 22.72 -39.08 -28.70
C ASP A 19 22.70 -40.40 -27.89
N ASP A 20 21.58 -41.12 -28.02
CA ASP A 20 21.52 -42.56 -27.79
C ASP A 20 22.06 -43.28 -29.05
N PRO A 21 22.90 -44.32 -28.92
CA PRO A 21 23.14 -45.25 -30.02
C PRO A 21 22.55 -46.63 -29.73
N SER A 22 21.50 -47.00 -30.46
CA SER A 22 21.03 -48.37 -30.61
C SER A 22 21.26 -48.87 -32.04
N SER A 23 22.15 -49.85 -32.24
CA SER A 23 22.12 -50.71 -33.43
C SER A 23 22.83 -52.04 -33.16
N SER A 24 22.22 -53.12 -33.65
CA SER A 24 22.53 -54.53 -33.40
C SER A 24 23.42 -55.18 -34.49
N SER A 25 23.58 -56.53 -34.40
CA SER A 25 24.17 -57.47 -35.40
C SER A 25 25.68 -57.31 -35.69
N GLU A 26 26.53 -58.34 -35.84
CA GLU A 26 26.46 -59.82 -35.74
C GLU A 26 27.93 -60.37 -35.64
N GLY A 27 28.25 -61.62 -35.30
CA GLY A 27 27.44 -62.78 -34.84
C GLY A 27 28.11 -64.14 -35.14
N GLY A 28 28.53 -64.91 -34.11
CA GLY A 28 28.94 -66.33 -34.24
C GLY A 28 30.22 -66.76 -33.49
N GLY A 29 30.16 -67.90 -32.77
CA GLY A 29 31.30 -68.56 -32.12
C GLY A 29 30.92 -69.28 -30.82
N SER A 30 31.14 -70.60 -30.72
CA SER A 30 30.59 -71.47 -29.67
C SER A 30 31.54 -71.77 -28.50
N ASP A 31 30.95 -72.12 -27.36
CA ASP A 31 31.41 -73.01 -26.27
C ASP A 31 32.75 -72.76 -25.52
N GLY A 32 32.71 -73.08 -24.23
CA GLY A 32 33.90 -73.36 -23.41
C GLY A 32 33.83 -72.75 -22.00
N ASP A 33 33.43 -73.55 -21.01
CA ASP A 33 33.46 -73.16 -19.61
C ASP A 33 34.87 -72.76 -19.12
N ASP A 34 34.96 -71.71 -18.29
CA ASP A 34 35.51 -71.93 -16.95
C ASP A 34 35.09 -70.86 -15.93
N LYS A 35 34.74 -71.29 -14.72
CA LYS A 35 34.35 -70.40 -13.62
C LYS A 35 35.58 -69.95 -12.84
N SER A 36 35.92 -68.66 -12.90
CA SER A 36 36.66 -68.03 -11.81
C SER A 36 35.97 -66.75 -11.32
N ILE A 37 35.54 -66.84 -10.06
CA ILE A 37 35.13 -65.81 -9.10
C ILE A 37 35.06 -64.39 -9.67
N LEU A 38 33.83 -63.89 -9.83
CA LEU A 38 33.53 -62.48 -10.05
C LEU A 38 34.06 -61.64 -8.89
N ALA A 39 35.30 -61.16 -9.00
CA ALA A 39 35.72 -59.97 -8.29
C ALA A 39 34.81 -58.84 -8.81
N HIS A 40 33.81 -58.47 -8.00
CA HIS A 40 32.97 -57.33 -8.28
C HIS A 40 33.85 -56.09 -8.11
N GLU A 41 34.57 -55.72 -9.16
CA GLU A 41 35.32 -54.48 -9.22
C GLU A 41 34.31 -53.38 -8.95
N ILE A 42 34.42 -52.76 -7.78
CA ILE A 42 33.63 -51.59 -7.42
C ILE A 42 34.17 -50.49 -8.33
N GLU A 43 33.57 -50.33 -9.51
CA GLU A 43 33.92 -49.30 -10.47
C GLU A 43 34.02 -47.98 -9.70
N SER A 44 35.25 -47.50 -9.52
CA SER A 44 35.50 -46.39 -8.62
C SER A 44 34.77 -45.19 -9.18
N LYS A 45 33.71 -44.75 -8.51
CA LYS A 45 32.85 -43.64 -8.98
C LYS A 45 33.74 -42.51 -9.48
N LYS A 46 33.69 -42.25 -10.79
CA LYS A 46 34.53 -41.26 -11.45
C LYS A 46 34.45 -39.95 -10.65
N PRO A 47 35.59 -39.30 -10.36
CA PRO A 47 35.59 -38.09 -9.55
C PRO A 47 34.67 -37.04 -10.19
N PRO A 48 33.95 -36.24 -9.39
CA PRO A 48 33.00 -35.26 -9.92
C PRO A 48 33.71 -34.30 -10.88
N THR A 49 33.07 -34.05 -12.03
CA THR A 49 33.66 -33.26 -13.12
C THR A 49 34.17 -31.91 -12.61
N TYR A 50 35.43 -31.60 -12.90
CA TYR A 50 36.05 -30.36 -12.44
C TYR A 50 35.39 -29.16 -13.12
N SER A 51 34.84 -28.26 -12.31
CA SER A 51 34.41 -26.93 -12.72
C SER A 51 34.55 -25.98 -11.54
N ARG A 52 34.71 -24.68 -11.81
CA ARG A 52 34.77 -23.68 -10.73
C ARG A 52 33.50 -23.63 -9.87
N PHE A 53 32.37 -24.09 -10.40
CA PHE A 53 31.12 -24.24 -9.66
C PHE A 53 31.16 -25.46 -8.73
N THR A 54 31.50 -26.64 -9.26
CA THR A 54 31.57 -27.89 -8.47
C THR A 54 32.67 -27.89 -7.41
N GLN A 55 33.75 -27.12 -7.62
CA GLN A 55 34.83 -26.93 -6.64
C GLN A 55 34.64 -25.70 -5.73
N GLN A 56 33.56 -24.94 -5.88
CA GLN A 56 33.28 -23.72 -5.10
C GLN A 56 34.33 -22.59 -5.26
N GLU A 57 35.04 -22.57 -6.40
CA GLU A 57 36.10 -21.60 -6.77
C GLU A 57 35.57 -20.43 -7.64
N LEU A 58 34.29 -20.10 -7.51
CA LEU A 58 33.71 -18.92 -8.16
C LEU A 58 34.37 -17.63 -7.64
N PRO A 59 34.52 -16.59 -8.49
CA PRO A 59 35.03 -15.30 -8.04
C PRO A 59 34.05 -14.68 -7.02
N ALA A 60 34.52 -14.48 -5.80
CA ALA A 60 33.70 -13.99 -4.69
C ALA A 60 34.38 -12.82 -3.97
N CYS A 61 33.65 -11.71 -3.81
CA CYS A 61 34.06 -10.63 -2.92
C CYS A 61 33.69 -11.01 -1.47
N LYS A 62 34.68 -11.05 -0.56
CA LYS A 62 34.49 -11.33 0.86
C LYS A 62 34.81 -10.07 1.68
N PRO A 63 33.86 -9.12 1.81
CA PRO A 63 34.12 -7.84 2.46
C PRO A 63 34.37 -8.02 3.96
N ILE A 64 35.60 -7.77 4.40
CA ILE A 64 35.97 -7.77 5.82
C ILE A 64 35.54 -6.43 6.43
N ILE A 65 34.62 -6.47 7.38
CA ILE A 65 34.09 -5.29 8.07
C ILE A 65 35.18 -4.74 9.01
N THR A 66 35.91 -3.71 8.57
CA THR A 66 36.91 -3.03 9.40
C THR A 66 36.29 -1.87 10.20
N PRO A 67 36.79 -1.55 11.41
CA PRO A 67 36.25 -0.43 12.20
C PRO A 67 36.27 0.91 11.46
N LYS A 68 37.31 1.18 10.66
CA LYS A 68 37.38 2.39 9.80
C LYS A 68 36.22 2.45 8.81
N LEU A 69 35.93 1.35 8.12
CA LEU A 69 34.83 1.27 7.16
C LEU A 69 33.47 1.51 7.83
N VAL A 70 33.25 0.95 9.02
CA VAL A 70 32.02 1.14 9.81
C VAL A 70 31.87 2.58 10.28
N ILE A 71 32.93 3.21 10.80
CA ILE A 71 32.88 4.62 11.23
C ILE A 71 32.55 5.54 10.06
N VAL A 72 33.19 5.34 8.91
CA VAL A 72 32.93 6.12 7.69
C VAL A 72 31.50 5.93 7.18
N SER A 73 31.01 4.69 7.10
CA SER A 73 29.65 4.42 6.60
C SER A 73 28.57 4.97 7.52
N PHE A 74 28.71 4.79 8.85
CA PHE A 74 27.77 5.36 9.83
C PHE A 74 27.79 6.89 9.83
N THR A 75 28.97 7.52 9.69
CA THR A 75 29.08 8.98 9.58
C THR A 75 28.40 9.49 8.32
N LEU A 76 28.59 8.83 7.17
CA LEU A 76 27.98 9.19 5.88
C LEU A 76 26.45 9.04 5.93
N ILE A 77 25.94 7.93 6.47
CA ILE A 77 24.49 7.72 6.64
C ILE A 77 23.90 8.79 7.56
N GLY A 78 24.55 9.09 8.69
CA GLY A 78 24.11 10.17 9.59
C GLY A 78 24.08 11.54 8.91
N PHE A 79 25.14 11.89 8.18
CA PHE A 79 25.25 13.15 7.44
C PHE A 79 24.21 13.27 6.31
N LEU A 80 23.79 12.16 5.68
CA LEU A 80 22.74 12.15 4.68
C LEU A 80 21.32 12.19 5.30
N PHE A 81 21.08 11.41 6.35
CA PHE A 81 19.73 11.22 6.91
C PHE A 81 19.27 12.39 7.77
N ILE A 82 20.18 13.06 8.49
CA ILE A 82 19.83 14.22 9.33
C ILE A 82 19.25 15.40 8.51
N PRO A 83 19.86 15.88 7.40
CA PRO A 83 19.29 16.96 6.61
C PRO A 83 17.97 16.55 5.93
N ILE A 84 17.86 15.33 5.40
CA ILE A 84 16.61 14.79 4.83
C ILE A 84 15.50 14.76 5.89
N GLY A 85 15.82 14.31 7.12
CA GLY A 85 14.88 14.32 8.23
C GLY A 85 14.44 15.73 8.64
N LYS A 86 15.37 16.71 8.66
CA LYS A 86 15.05 18.11 8.92
C LYS A 86 14.17 18.73 7.84
N THR A 87 14.45 18.51 6.55
CA THR A 87 13.65 19.08 5.45
C THR A 87 12.27 18.45 5.39
N ALA A 88 12.15 17.13 5.53
CA ALA A 88 10.86 16.44 5.59
C ALA A 88 10.02 16.87 6.81
N LEU A 89 10.63 17.02 8.00
CA LEU A 89 9.92 17.50 9.19
C LEU A 89 9.48 18.97 9.06
N SER A 90 10.33 19.82 8.46
CA SER A 90 9.98 21.22 8.19
C SER A 90 8.81 21.33 7.20
N ALA A 91 8.86 20.60 6.09
CA ALA A 91 7.78 20.55 5.11
C ALA A 91 6.45 20.09 5.75
N SER A 92 6.50 19.05 6.59
CA SER A 92 5.35 18.54 7.34
C SER A 92 4.79 19.52 8.37
N ASN A 93 5.65 20.30 9.05
CA ASN A 93 5.21 21.31 10.02
C ASN A 93 4.63 22.58 9.36
N ASN A 94 4.95 22.83 8.08
CA ASN A 94 4.37 23.92 7.30
C ASN A 94 2.99 23.56 6.72
N VAL A 95 2.60 22.28 6.69
CA VAL A 95 1.24 21.88 6.33
C VAL A 95 0.27 22.32 7.44
N VAL A 96 -0.74 23.08 7.04
CA VAL A 96 -1.86 23.46 7.90
C VAL A 96 -2.98 22.47 7.67
N GLU A 97 -3.44 21.84 8.75
CA GLU A 97 -4.56 20.90 8.76
C GLU A 97 -5.58 21.34 9.81
N ILE A 98 -6.85 21.32 9.45
CA ILE A 98 -8.01 21.57 10.31
C ILE A 98 -8.88 20.33 10.23
N ALA A 99 -9.12 19.64 11.34
CA ALA A 99 -10.01 18.48 11.39
C ALA A 99 -11.11 18.74 12.43
N LYS A 100 -12.37 18.77 12.00
CA LYS A 100 -13.54 18.93 12.88
C LYS A 100 -14.52 17.78 12.71
N ARG A 101 -14.83 17.11 13.83
CA ARG A 101 -15.89 16.11 13.94
C ARG A 101 -17.24 16.81 13.88
N TYR A 102 -18.13 16.36 13.00
CA TYR A 102 -19.44 17.01 12.79
C TYR A 102 -20.64 16.07 13.00
N ASP A 103 -20.46 14.76 12.95
CA ASP A 103 -21.52 13.76 13.10
C ASP A 103 -22.51 14.08 14.25
N MET A 104 -22.00 14.26 15.47
CA MET A 104 -22.81 14.53 16.67
C MET A 104 -23.29 15.99 16.78
N GLU A 105 -22.55 16.95 16.24
CA GLU A 105 -22.95 18.38 16.18
C GLU A 105 -24.15 18.59 15.22
N CYS A 106 -24.30 17.66 14.27
CA CYS A 106 -25.36 17.64 13.26
C CYS A 106 -26.56 16.76 13.63
N ILE A 107 -26.72 16.38 14.90
CA ILE A 107 -27.91 15.69 15.41
C ILE A 107 -28.73 16.66 16.28
N PRO A 108 -30.01 16.94 15.96
CA PRO A 108 -30.86 17.75 16.82
C PRO A 108 -31.09 17.07 18.19
N GLU A 109 -31.13 17.84 19.27
CA GLU A 109 -31.27 17.33 20.65
C GLU A 109 -32.48 16.40 20.84
N ILE A 110 -33.57 16.65 20.11
CA ILE A 110 -34.79 15.84 20.08
C ILE A 110 -34.50 14.38 19.70
N TYR A 111 -33.50 14.14 18.85
CA TYR A 111 -33.10 12.81 18.35
C TYR A 111 -31.87 12.23 19.06
N SER A 112 -31.35 12.89 20.10
CA SER A 112 -30.19 12.43 20.89
C SER A 112 -30.30 10.97 21.36
N ASN A 113 -31.50 10.57 21.80
CA ASN A 113 -31.78 9.20 22.26
C ASN A 113 -32.13 8.21 21.12
N ASN A 114 -32.32 8.68 19.89
CA ASN A 114 -32.71 7.83 18.75
C ASN A 114 -32.10 8.33 17.42
N ILE A 115 -30.77 8.41 17.40
CA ILE A 115 -29.97 8.92 16.27
C ILE A 115 -30.19 8.07 15.00
N LEU A 116 -30.36 6.76 15.15
CA LEU A 116 -30.59 5.84 14.04
C LEU A 116 -31.90 6.14 13.31
N HIS A 117 -32.98 6.42 14.04
CA HIS A 117 -34.25 6.83 13.43
C HIS A 117 -34.11 8.15 12.66
N TYR A 118 -33.39 9.13 13.21
CA TYR A 118 -33.14 10.40 12.52
C TYR A 118 -32.38 10.21 11.20
N ILE A 119 -31.23 9.53 11.22
CA ILE A 119 -30.40 9.36 10.02
C ILE A 119 -31.09 8.49 8.95
N GLN A 120 -31.90 7.51 9.35
CA GLN A 120 -32.66 6.65 8.43
C GLN A 120 -33.96 7.28 7.92
N SER A 121 -34.49 8.31 8.58
CA SER A 121 -35.76 8.93 8.19
C SER A 121 -35.70 9.60 6.81
N VAL A 122 -36.55 9.12 5.89
CA VAL A 122 -36.68 9.66 4.53
C VAL A 122 -37.47 10.97 4.59
N GLY A 123 -37.03 11.99 3.83
CA GLY A 123 -37.69 13.30 3.76
C GLY A 123 -37.34 14.28 4.89
N THR A 124 -36.84 13.82 6.04
CA THR A 124 -36.31 14.71 7.09
C THR A 124 -35.09 15.48 6.59
N ASN A 125 -35.12 16.80 6.74
CA ASN A 125 -33.99 17.67 6.44
C ASN A 125 -32.83 17.41 7.43
N LYS A 126 -31.63 17.15 6.90
CA LYS A 126 -30.40 16.85 7.66
C LYS A 126 -29.29 17.89 7.42
N THR A 127 -29.66 19.08 6.96
CA THR A 127 -28.77 20.24 6.93
C THR A 127 -28.33 20.59 8.35
N CYS A 128 -27.02 20.74 8.55
CA CYS A 128 -26.44 21.39 9.72
C CYS A 128 -25.39 22.41 9.26
N THR A 129 -25.17 23.47 10.04
CA THR A 129 -24.09 24.43 9.79
C THR A 129 -23.03 24.30 10.85
N VAL A 130 -21.82 23.94 10.43
CA VAL A 130 -20.65 23.73 11.30
C VAL A 130 -19.61 24.79 10.98
N LYS A 131 -19.13 25.48 12.01
CA LYS A 131 -18.10 26.51 11.87
C LYS A 131 -16.72 26.01 12.31
N PHE A 132 -15.67 26.53 11.68
CA PHE A 132 -14.28 26.39 12.13
C PHE A 132 -13.44 27.61 11.76
N THR A 133 -12.42 27.87 12.58
CA THR A 133 -11.50 29.00 12.43
C THR A 133 -10.20 28.52 11.80
N VAL A 134 -9.70 29.24 10.79
CA VAL A 134 -8.41 28.97 10.15
C VAL A 134 -7.26 29.35 11.10
N PRO A 135 -6.41 28.40 11.56
CA PRO A 135 -5.41 28.71 12.58
C PRO A 135 -4.19 29.45 12.03
N LYS A 136 -3.91 29.33 10.73
CA LYS A 136 -2.78 29.93 10.00
C LYS A 136 -3.17 30.05 8.53
N HIS A 137 -2.65 31.06 7.83
CA HIS A 137 -2.84 31.25 6.39
C HIS A 137 -2.61 29.94 5.61
N MET A 138 -3.62 29.52 4.86
CA MET A 138 -3.63 28.32 4.03
C MET A 138 -3.54 28.73 2.56
N LYS A 139 -2.34 28.63 1.99
CA LYS A 139 -2.14 28.85 0.57
C LYS A 139 -2.83 27.75 -0.25
N GLY A 140 -3.58 28.16 -1.28
CA GLY A 140 -4.31 27.29 -2.19
C GLY A 140 -3.40 26.46 -3.12
N PRO A 141 -3.91 25.34 -3.67
CA PRO A 141 -5.25 24.80 -3.43
C PRO A 141 -5.38 24.13 -2.05
N VAL A 142 -6.49 24.40 -1.37
CA VAL A 142 -6.83 23.77 -0.07
C VAL A 142 -7.69 22.54 -0.34
N PHE A 143 -7.22 21.37 0.08
CA PHE A 143 -7.88 20.09 -0.18
C PHE A 143 -8.91 19.78 0.91
N ILE A 144 -10.12 19.41 0.49
CA ILE A 144 -11.21 18.99 1.36
C ILE A 144 -11.22 17.45 1.41
N TYR A 145 -11.08 16.88 2.60
CA TYR A 145 -11.23 15.45 2.84
C TYR A 145 -12.39 15.19 3.79
N TYR A 146 -13.14 14.12 3.55
CA TYR A 146 -13.92 13.49 4.61
C TYR A 146 -13.10 12.36 5.24
N GLN A 147 -13.17 12.27 6.57
CA GLN A 147 -12.59 11.20 7.34
C GLN A 147 -13.70 10.34 7.95
N LEU A 148 -13.66 9.05 7.67
CA LEU A 148 -14.49 8.04 8.33
C LEU A 148 -13.64 7.27 9.32
N THR A 149 -14.16 7.03 10.52
CA THR A 149 -13.56 6.12 11.50
C THR A 149 -14.39 4.85 11.65
N ASN A 150 -13.76 3.77 12.09
CA ASN A 150 -14.38 2.47 12.33
C ASN A 150 -15.06 1.81 11.09
N PHE A 151 -14.70 2.21 9.86
CA PHE A 151 -15.26 1.66 8.62
C PHE A 151 -14.24 0.81 7.87
N TYR A 152 -14.50 -0.49 7.74
CA TYR A 152 -13.49 -1.47 7.31
C TYR A 152 -13.54 -1.76 5.80
N GLN A 153 -13.10 -0.82 4.97
CA GLN A 153 -12.97 -1.05 3.51
C GLN A 153 -12.01 -2.20 3.15
N ASN A 154 -11.05 -2.49 4.03
CA ASN A 154 -10.08 -3.57 3.91
C ASN A 154 -10.62 -4.94 4.38
N TYR A 155 -11.88 -5.06 4.83
CA TYR A 155 -12.36 -6.28 5.45
C TYR A 155 -12.35 -7.46 4.48
N ARG A 156 -11.39 -8.35 4.70
CA ARG A 156 -11.20 -9.63 4.02
C ARG A 156 -11.26 -10.72 5.07
N LYS A 157 -12.42 -11.34 5.24
CA LYS A 157 -12.54 -12.56 6.06
C LYS A 157 -11.60 -13.62 5.49
N MET A 158 -10.60 -13.99 6.28
CA MET A 158 -9.65 -15.05 5.95
C MET A 158 -10.39 -16.39 6.07
N SER A 159 -10.59 -17.09 4.95
CA SER A 159 -11.28 -18.38 4.96
C SER A 159 -10.30 -19.46 5.43
N TYR A 160 -10.19 -19.61 6.75
CA TYR A 160 -9.46 -20.72 7.36
C TYR A 160 -10.30 -21.99 7.28
N GLY A 161 -10.03 -22.82 6.28
CA GLY A 161 -10.27 -24.27 6.34
C GLY A 161 -11.70 -24.75 6.57
N VAL A 162 -12.74 -24.02 6.12
CA VAL A 162 -14.13 -24.51 6.20
C VAL A 162 -14.37 -25.55 5.09
N PRO A 163 -14.77 -26.79 5.41
CA PRO A 163 -15.02 -27.80 4.39
C PRO A 163 -16.22 -27.47 3.50
N LEU A 164 -16.10 -27.95 2.26
CA LEU A 164 -17.00 -27.82 1.11
C LEU A 164 -18.45 -28.28 1.39
N ARG A 165 -19.28 -27.51 2.13
CA ARG A 165 -20.77 -27.49 2.08
C ARG A 165 -21.40 -26.53 3.12
N SER A 166 -21.35 -25.22 2.86
CA SER A 166 -22.39 -24.31 3.35
C SER A 166 -22.66 -23.25 2.29
N ARG A 167 -23.94 -23.04 1.96
CA ARG A 167 -24.36 -22.23 0.79
C ARG A 167 -24.52 -20.74 1.12
N ILE A 168 -23.82 -20.26 2.14
CA ILE A 168 -23.65 -18.85 2.47
C ILE A 168 -22.27 -18.45 1.93
N LYS A 169 -22.22 -17.89 0.73
CA LYS A 169 -20.96 -17.40 0.14
C LYS A 169 -20.41 -16.28 1.02
N ASP A 170 -19.18 -16.45 1.51
CA ASP A 170 -18.49 -15.47 2.37
C ASP A 170 -18.31 -14.12 1.65
N THR A 171 -19.28 -13.22 1.83
CA THR A 171 -19.29 -11.89 1.20
C THR A 171 -18.17 -11.04 1.79
N LYS A 172 -17.16 -10.71 0.97
CA LYS A 172 -16.02 -9.87 1.35
C LYS A 172 -16.33 -8.45 0.90
N TYR A 173 -16.38 -7.47 1.80
CA TYR A 173 -16.64 -6.07 1.42
C TYR A 173 -15.70 -5.65 0.28
N MET A 174 -14.38 -5.77 0.46
CA MET A 174 -13.38 -5.39 -0.55
C MET A 174 -13.49 -6.19 -1.86
N GLY A 175 -14.04 -7.40 -1.82
CA GLY A 175 -14.22 -8.28 -2.97
C GLY A 175 -15.57 -8.16 -3.66
N SER A 176 -16.53 -7.43 -3.06
CA SER A 176 -17.88 -7.22 -3.60
C SER A 176 -17.87 -6.05 -4.59
N ARG A 177 -17.26 -6.32 -5.74
CA ARG A 177 -17.16 -5.48 -6.94
C ARG A 177 -16.67 -6.33 -8.13
N SER A 178 -16.98 -5.93 -9.35
CA SER A 178 -16.41 -6.52 -10.58
C SER A 178 -15.52 -5.50 -11.28
N ASP A 179 -14.20 -5.70 -11.22
CA ASP A 179 -13.24 -4.79 -11.88
C ASP A 179 -13.39 -4.83 -13.41
N ARG A 180 -13.85 -5.96 -13.97
CA ARG A 180 -14.15 -6.07 -15.41
C ARG A 180 -15.40 -5.30 -15.82
N GLN A 181 -16.40 -5.22 -14.95
CA GLN A 181 -17.64 -4.48 -15.23
C GLN A 181 -17.37 -2.98 -15.42
N LEU A 182 -16.38 -2.44 -14.71
CA LEU A 182 -16.07 -1.02 -14.71
C LEU A 182 -15.36 -0.57 -15.99
N THR A 183 -14.67 -1.46 -16.72
CA THR A 183 -13.76 -1.06 -17.80
C THR A 183 -14.39 -0.91 -19.18
N SER A 184 -15.46 -1.64 -19.51
CA SER A 184 -16.21 -1.41 -20.76
C SER A 184 -17.63 -1.97 -20.74
N LYS A 185 -18.49 -1.42 -21.60
CA LYS A 185 -19.90 -1.81 -21.76
C LYS A 185 -20.08 -3.28 -22.12
N ALA A 186 -19.13 -3.85 -22.87
CA ALA A 186 -19.14 -5.26 -23.26
C ALA A 186 -19.00 -6.23 -22.06
N TYR A 187 -18.53 -5.74 -20.90
CA TYR A 187 -18.31 -6.52 -19.69
C TYR A 187 -19.29 -6.17 -18.54
N GLU A 188 -20.38 -5.44 -18.80
CA GLU A 188 -21.39 -5.10 -17.78
C GLU A 188 -22.00 -6.32 -17.06
N GLY A 189 -22.04 -7.48 -17.72
CA GLY A 189 -22.48 -8.76 -17.15
C GLY A 189 -21.35 -9.66 -16.62
N ALA A 190 -20.10 -9.20 -16.59
CA ALA A 190 -18.94 -10.02 -16.22
C ALA A 190 -18.69 -10.05 -14.71
N GLU A 191 -18.36 -11.25 -14.19
CA GLU A 191 -17.96 -11.49 -12.80
C GLU A 191 -18.99 -11.06 -11.73
N LEU A 192 -20.28 -11.04 -12.09
CA LEU A 192 -21.38 -10.62 -11.22
C LEU A 192 -21.47 -11.46 -9.93
N GLU A 193 -21.00 -12.72 -9.93
CA GLU A 193 -20.95 -13.57 -8.74
C GLU A 193 -20.03 -13.04 -7.63
N LYS A 194 -19.12 -12.11 -7.95
CA LYS A 194 -18.31 -11.40 -6.95
C LYS A 194 -19.11 -10.29 -6.26
N CYS A 195 -20.05 -9.68 -6.97
CA CYS A 195 -20.85 -8.53 -6.53
C CYS A 195 -22.00 -8.87 -5.56
N GLU A 196 -22.18 -10.12 -5.16
CA GLU A 196 -23.20 -10.50 -4.17
C GLU A 196 -23.14 -9.62 -2.91
N PRO A 197 -24.29 -9.27 -2.30
CA PRO A 197 -25.67 -9.57 -2.71
C PRO A 197 -26.29 -8.46 -3.58
N LEU A 198 -25.46 -7.67 -4.27
CA LEU A 198 -25.84 -6.46 -5.01
C LEU A 198 -25.34 -6.54 -6.45
N GLU A 199 -25.58 -7.70 -7.08
CA GLU A 199 -25.26 -7.99 -8.46
C GLU A 199 -26.32 -7.50 -9.46
N LYS A 200 -27.60 -7.52 -9.07
CA LYS A 200 -28.75 -7.34 -9.98
C LYS A 200 -29.98 -6.72 -9.29
N VAL A 201 -30.84 -6.08 -10.10
CA VAL A 201 -32.24 -5.77 -9.73
C VAL A 201 -33.13 -6.49 -10.74
N GLY A 202 -33.94 -7.45 -10.27
CA GLY A 202 -34.61 -8.38 -11.16
C GLY A 202 -33.59 -9.23 -11.94
N GLU A 203 -33.70 -9.25 -13.26
CA GLU A 203 -32.75 -9.98 -14.13
C GLU A 203 -31.57 -9.11 -14.61
N GLU A 204 -31.71 -7.78 -14.54
CA GLU A 204 -30.72 -6.81 -15.04
C GLU A 204 -29.57 -6.55 -14.05
N PRO A 205 -28.33 -6.38 -14.54
CA PRO A 205 -27.19 -6.04 -13.70
C PRO A 205 -27.34 -4.66 -13.08
N ILE A 206 -26.86 -4.54 -11.83
CA ILE A 206 -26.53 -3.25 -11.23
C ILE A 206 -25.18 -2.81 -11.82
N VAL A 207 -25.05 -1.56 -12.24
CA VAL A 207 -23.80 -0.98 -12.72
C VAL A 207 -23.57 0.35 -11.99
N PRO A 208 -22.47 0.53 -11.24
CA PRO A 208 -21.50 -0.48 -10.79
C PRO A 208 -22.07 -1.41 -9.70
N CYS A 209 -21.81 -2.72 -9.79
CA CYS A 209 -22.31 -3.70 -8.83
C CYS A 209 -21.47 -3.81 -7.54
N GLY A 210 -22.10 -4.36 -6.51
CA GLY A 210 -21.44 -4.79 -5.27
C GLY A 210 -21.37 -3.77 -4.14
N LEU A 211 -21.09 -4.28 -2.93
CA LEU A 211 -21.12 -3.52 -1.66
C LEU A 211 -20.15 -2.34 -1.64
N VAL A 212 -19.01 -2.43 -2.34
CA VAL A 212 -18.04 -1.31 -2.39
C VAL A 212 -18.70 -0.09 -3.01
N ALA A 213 -19.29 -0.21 -4.20
CA ALA A 213 -19.94 0.92 -4.85
C ALA A 213 -21.23 1.33 -4.12
N TRP A 214 -22.06 0.37 -3.71
CA TRP A 214 -23.36 0.65 -3.11
C TRP A 214 -23.31 1.44 -1.80
N SER A 215 -22.23 1.31 -1.03
CA SER A 215 -22.01 2.02 0.24
C SER A 215 -21.29 3.37 0.07
N MET A 216 -21.26 3.93 -1.15
CA MET A 216 -20.60 5.20 -1.46
C MET A 216 -21.04 6.35 -0.55
N PHE A 217 -20.06 7.09 -0.03
CA PHE A 217 -20.26 8.23 0.84
C PHE A 217 -21.14 9.32 0.20
N ASN A 218 -22.14 9.84 0.94
CA ASN A 218 -23.21 10.69 0.41
C ASN A 218 -23.54 11.96 1.22
N ASP A 219 -22.68 12.36 2.17
CA ASP A 219 -22.76 13.73 2.69
C ASP A 219 -22.27 14.72 1.64
N THR A 220 -22.85 15.92 1.62
CA THR A 220 -22.38 17.03 0.80
C THR A 220 -21.98 18.20 1.67
N TYR A 221 -21.06 19.02 1.15
CA TYR A 221 -20.49 20.18 1.83
C TYR A 221 -20.56 21.43 0.96
N SER A 222 -21.06 22.53 1.52
CA SER A 222 -21.03 23.87 0.92
C SER A 222 -20.32 24.82 1.87
N PHE A 223 -19.37 25.60 1.37
CA PHE A 223 -18.45 26.41 2.18
C PHE A 223 -18.71 27.90 1.97
N SER A 224 -18.62 28.69 3.04
CA SER A 224 -18.67 30.15 2.96
C SER A 224 -17.71 30.81 3.94
N VAL A 225 -17.17 31.97 3.55
CA VAL A 225 -16.30 32.83 4.37
C VAL A 225 -16.79 34.25 4.24
N LYS A 226 -17.08 34.92 5.37
CA LYS A 226 -17.58 36.32 5.40
C LYS A 226 -18.78 36.49 4.44
N ASP A 227 -19.72 35.55 4.53
CA ASP A 227 -20.95 35.43 3.70
C ASP A 227 -20.72 35.26 2.19
N LYS A 228 -19.49 35.02 1.74
CA LYS A 228 -19.16 34.66 0.35
C LYS A 228 -19.02 33.16 0.21
N ALA A 229 -19.79 32.57 -0.71
CA ALA A 229 -19.66 31.15 -1.05
C ALA A 229 -18.29 30.85 -1.69
N LEU A 230 -17.63 29.79 -1.22
CA LEU A 230 -16.40 29.27 -1.81
C LEU A 230 -16.74 28.16 -2.81
N ILE A 231 -16.15 28.22 -4.00
CA ILE A 231 -16.34 27.22 -5.04
C ILE A 231 -15.54 25.96 -4.68
N VAL A 232 -16.23 24.84 -4.56
CA VAL A 232 -15.61 23.51 -4.39
C VAL A 232 -15.39 22.89 -5.76
N ASN A 233 -14.12 22.75 -6.16
CA ASN A 233 -13.74 22.09 -7.40
C ASN A 233 -13.65 20.57 -7.19
N LYS A 234 -14.47 19.82 -7.92
CA LYS A 234 -14.52 18.35 -7.88
C LYS A 234 -13.83 17.65 -9.07
N THR A 235 -13.16 18.41 -9.94
CA THR A 235 -12.42 17.86 -11.10
C THR A 235 -10.96 17.61 -10.74
N ASN A 236 -10.33 16.59 -11.33
CA ASN A 236 -8.96 16.16 -11.04
C ASN A 236 -8.74 15.91 -9.54
N ILE A 237 -9.62 15.11 -8.95
CA ILE A 237 -9.53 14.53 -7.60
C ILE A 237 -9.21 13.02 -7.65
N ALA A 238 -9.52 12.36 -8.77
CA ALA A 238 -9.14 10.99 -9.08
C ALA A 238 -7.78 10.94 -9.81
N TRP A 239 -7.20 9.74 -9.90
CA TRP A 239 -5.95 9.51 -10.62
C TRP A 239 -6.22 9.38 -12.12
N GLU A 240 -5.33 9.90 -12.96
CA GLU A 240 -5.46 9.79 -14.43
C GLU A 240 -5.62 8.34 -14.88
N SER A 241 -4.85 7.41 -14.30
CA SER A 241 -4.97 5.97 -14.55
C SER A 241 -6.37 5.42 -14.29
N ASP A 242 -7.13 6.00 -13.35
CA ASP A 242 -8.49 5.53 -13.06
C ASP A 242 -9.45 5.99 -14.15
N LYS A 243 -9.38 7.28 -14.51
CA LYS A 243 -10.17 7.91 -15.58
C LYS A 243 -9.94 7.25 -16.94
N GLU A 244 -8.69 6.89 -17.25
CA GLU A 244 -8.30 6.33 -18.56
C GLU A 244 -8.42 4.81 -18.67
N THR A 245 -8.17 4.05 -17.59
CA THR A 245 -7.98 2.58 -17.69
C THR A 245 -8.84 1.73 -16.76
N ARG A 246 -9.43 2.32 -15.70
CA ARG A 246 -10.22 1.56 -14.70
C ARG A 246 -11.72 1.74 -14.85
N PHE A 247 -12.15 2.91 -15.32
CA PHE A 247 -13.55 3.26 -15.53
C PHE A 247 -13.74 3.62 -17.00
N GLY A 248 -14.57 2.85 -17.71
CA GLY A 248 -14.82 3.03 -19.14
C GLY A 248 -15.71 4.24 -19.43
N SER A 249 -15.41 4.96 -20.51
CA SER A 249 -16.21 6.08 -21.02
C SER A 249 -17.51 5.65 -21.73
N ASP A 250 -17.66 4.35 -21.98
CA ASP A 250 -18.87 3.71 -22.52
C ASP A 250 -19.75 3.06 -21.44
N VAL A 251 -19.31 3.04 -20.17
CA VAL A 251 -20.04 2.45 -19.03
C VAL A 251 -20.82 3.55 -18.29
N TYR A 252 -22.13 3.34 -18.12
CA TYR A 252 -23.05 4.28 -17.47
C TYR A 252 -23.76 3.62 -16.29
N PRO A 253 -24.11 4.36 -15.21
CA PRO A 253 -24.83 3.80 -14.08
C PRO A 253 -26.22 3.25 -14.44
N LYS A 254 -26.51 2.00 -14.05
CA LYS A 254 -27.77 1.29 -14.28
C LYS A 254 -28.25 0.62 -13.00
N ASN A 255 -29.55 0.71 -12.72
CA ASN A 255 -30.20 0.06 -11.57
C ASN A 255 -29.50 0.30 -10.22
N PHE A 256 -28.79 1.43 -10.09
CA PHE A 256 -27.95 1.75 -8.95
C PHE A 256 -28.72 2.62 -7.95
N GLN A 257 -28.82 2.18 -6.69
CA GLN A 257 -29.65 2.80 -5.64
C GLN A 257 -31.14 2.97 -6.02
N THR A 258 -31.68 2.02 -6.81
CA THR A 258 -33.09 2.02 -7.27
C THR A 258 -34.01 1.08 -6.48
N GLY A 259 -33.46 0.10 -5.74
CA GLY A 259 -34.23 -0.80 -4.88
C GLY A 259 -34.56 -0.21 -3.50
N ASP A 260 -35.28 -0.98 -2.69
CA ASP A 260 -35.79 -0.55 -1.37
C ASP A 260 -34.69 -0.13 -0.38
N VAL A 261 -33.48 -0.70 -0.51
CA VAL A 261 -32.34 -0.46 0.40
C VAL A 261 -31.32 0.45 -0.26
N ILE A 262 -31.41 1.75 0.02
CA ILE A 262 -30.40 2.74 -0.40
C ILE A 262 -29.19 2.66 0.55
N GLY A 263 -28.00 2.36 0.01
CA GLY A 263 -26.77 2.20 0.80
C GLY A 263 -25.88 3.44 0.86
N GLY A 264 -26.09 4.43 -0.02
CA GLY A 264 -25.11 5.51 -0.20
C GLY A 264 -25.53 6.56 -1.22
N ALA A 265 -24.54 7.09 -1.95
CA ALA A 265 -24.75 8.14 -2.95
C ALA A 265 -25.40 7.58 -4.22
N LYS A 266 -26.18 8.41 -4.91
CA LYS A 266 -26.66 8.13 -6.26
C LYS A 266 -25.66 8.68 -7.28
N LEU A 267 -25.46 7.92 -8.36
CA LEU A 267 -24.64 8.33 -9.50
C LEU A 267 -25.51 9.00 -10.56
N ASN A 268 -24.90 9.83 -11.41
CA ASN A 268 -25.60 10.45 -12.54
C ASN A 268 -25.66 9.47 -13.71
N SER A 269 -26.85 8.95 -14.04
CA SER A 269 -27.04 8.02 -15.18
C SER A 269 -26.79 8.63 -16.56
N SER A 270 -26.70 9.96 -16.68
CA SER A 270 -26.39 10.66 -17.94
C SER A 270 -24.89 10.86 -18.19
N ILE A 271 -24.02 10.48 -17.26
CA ILE A 271 -22.56 10.70 -17.31
C ILE A 271 -21.85 9.35 -17.15
N PRO A 272 -20.80 9.05 -17.95
CA PRO A 272 -20.08 7.78 -17.84
C PRO A 272 -19.30 7.66 -16.53
N LEU A 273 -18.94 6.43 -16.13
CA LEU A 273 -18.18 6.19 -14.91
C LEU A 273 -16.79 6.85 -14.95
N SER A 274 -16.20 7.02 -16.13
CA SER A 274 -14.90 7.70 -16.35
C SER A 274 -14.89 9.19 -15.99
N GLU A 275 -16.05 9.81 -15.77
CA GLU A 275 -16.18 11.23 -15.40
C GLU A 275 -16.68 11.43 -13.96
N GLN A 276 -17.15 10.37 -13.29
CA GLN A 276 -17.69 10.44 -11.93
C GLN A 276 -16.59 10.24 -10.87
N GLU A 277 -15.69 11.23 -10.76
CA GLU A 277 -14.47 11.13 -9.95
C GLU A 277 -14.71 10.79 -8.46
N ASP A 278 -15.82 11.27 -7.87
CA ASP A 278 -16.23 10.92 -6.49
C ASP A 278 -16.35 9.37 -6.31
N LEU A 279 -16.86 8.65 -7.32
CA LEU A 279 -16.95 7.19 -7.32
C LEU A 279 -15.55 6.55 -7.35
N MET A 280 -14.66 7.05 -8.21
CA MET A 280 -13.30 6.51 -8.35
C MET A 280 -12.52 6.64 -7.04
N VAL A 281 -12.61 7.82 -6.40
CA VAL A 281 -12.01 8.07 -5.08
C VAL A 281 -12.59 7.12 -4.03
N TRP A 282 -13.89 6.84 -4.04
CA TRP A 282 -14.50 5.87 -3.13
C TRP A 282 -14.03 4.43 -3.38
N MET A 283 -14.06 3.98 -4.64
CA MET A 283 -13.74 2.62 -5.09
C MET A 283 -12.28 2.18 -4.83
N ARG A 284 -11.35 3.13 -4.67
CA ARG A 284 -10.00 2.87 -4.15
C ARG A 284 -10.04 2.52 -2.65
N THR A 285 -10.32 1.27 -2.32
CA THR A 285 -10.50 0.79 -0.93
C THR A 285 -9.33 1.16 -0.01
N ALA A 286 -9.65 1.75 1.14
CA ALA A 286 -8.66 2.10 2.16
C ALA A 286 -8.12 0.86 2.88
N THR A 287 -6.85 0.92 3.28
CA THR A 287 -6.13 -0.18 3.96
C THR A 287 -6.35 -0.23 5.48
N LEU A 288 -6.93 0.82 6.08
CA LEU A 288 -7.15 0.98 7.51
C LEU A 288 -8.62 1.28 7.80
N ARG A 289 -9.10 0.96 9.03
CA ARG A 289 -10.47 1.24 9.50
C ARG A 289 -10.79 2.73 9.68
N ASN A 290 -9.75 3.56 9.80
CA ASN A 290 -9.84 5.01 9.86
C ASN A 290 -9.10 5.54 8.63
N PHE A 291 -9.78 6.28 7.77
CA PHE A 291 -9.20 6.75 6.51
C PHE A 291 -9.80 8.07 6.06
N ARG A 292 -9.09 8.74 5.16
CA ARG A 292 -9.51 9.98 4.50
C ARG A 292 -9.72 9.73 3.02
N LYS A 293 -10.65 10.46 2.43
CA LYS A 293 -10.95 10.47 0.98
C LYS A 293 -11.07 11.91 0.53
N LEU A 294 -10.52 12.22 -0.65
CA LEU A 294 -10.61 13.56 -1.22
C LEU A 294 -12.04 13.81 -1.71
N TYR A 295 -12.65 14.92 -1.29
CA TYR A 295 -13.98 15.36 -1.73
C TYR A 295 -13.91 16.42 -2.83
N GLY A 296 -12.84 17.22 -2.84
CA GLY A 296 -12.69 18.38 -3.70
C GLY A 296 -11.52 19.26 -3.23
N ARG A 297 -11.30 20.37 -3.93
CA ARG A 297 -10.37 21.42 -3.52
C ARG A 297 -11.02 22.80 -3.61
N ILE A 298 -10.52 23.73 -2.82
CA ILE A 298 -10.82 25.15 -2.86
C ILE A 298 -9.59 25.82 -3.47
N ASP A 299 -9.76 26.40 -4.67
CA ASP A 299 -8.66 26.97 -5.47
C ASP A 299 -8.32 28.43 -5.07
N VAL A 300 -8.64 28.84 -3.83
CA VAL A 300 -8.32 30.16 -3.26
C VAL A 300 -7.61 30.03 -1.91
N ASP A 301 -6.81 31.04 -1.55
CA ASP A 301 -6.15 31.15 -0.25
C ASP A 301 -7.18 31.43 0.86
N LEU A 302 -6.92 30.92 2.07
CA LEU A 302 -7.73 31.17 3.27
C LEU A 302 -6.87 31.83 4.34
N GLU A 303 -7.31 32.96 4.90
CA GLU A 303 -6.47 33.76 5.80
C GLU A 303 -6.52 33.30 7.26
N ALA A 304 -5.47 33.61 8.01
CA ALA A 304 -5.44 33.32 9.44
C ALA A 304 -6.59 34.04 10.17
N ASN A 305 -7.32 33.28 11.00
CA ASN A 305 -8.55 33.66 11.70
C ASN A 305 -9.79 33.86 10.82
N ASP A 306 -9.78 33.45 9.54
CA ASP A 306 -11.03 33.33 8.79
C ASP A 306 -11.97 32.33 9.47
N GLU A 307 -13.23 32.74 9.67
CA GLU A 307 -14.32 31.90 10.14
C GLU A 307 -15.02 31.30 8.93
N ILE A 308 -14.83 30.00 8.72
CA ILE A 308 -15.45 29.24 7.63
C ILE A 308 -16.71 28.60 8.17
N ALA A 309 -17.85 28.96 7.60
CA ALA A 309 -19.12 28.29 7.84
C ALA A 309 -19.33 27.23 6.75
N VAL A 310 -19.60 25.99 7.17
CA VAL A 310 -19.88 24.88 6.26
C VAL A 310 -21.28 24.36 6.51
N GLU A 311 -22.10 24.42 5.47
CA GLU A 311 -23.37 23.73 5.42
C GLU A 311 -23.11 22.28 5.00
N ILE A 312 -23.55 21.32 5.82
CA ILE A 312 -23.35 19.89 5.63
C ILE A 312 -24.71 19.21 5.52
N GLN A 313 -24.90 18.41 4.47
CA GLN A 313 -26.03 17.48 4.38
C GLN A 313 -25.64 16.15 5.03
N ASN A 314 -26.06 15.93 6.28
CA ASN A 314 -25.69 14.78 7.11
C ASN A 314 -26.53 13.53 6.74
N ASN A 315 -26.24 12.91 5.59
CA ASN A 315 -27.00 11.78 5.03
C ASN A 315 -26.38 10.40 5.33
N TYR A 316 -25.05 10.32 5.46
CA TYR A 316 -24.33 9.05 5.55
C TYR A 316 -24.43 8.43 6.94
N ASN A 317 -24.97 7.22 7.03
CA ASN A 317 -25.17 6.54 8.30
C ASN A 317 -23.86 5.91 8.84
N SER A 318 -23.10 6.68 9.63
CA SER A 318 -21.96 6.17 10.39
C SER A 318 -22.36 5.59 11.76
N TYR A 319 -23.47 6.06 12.32
CA TYR A 319 -23.96 5.71 13.66
C TYR A 319 -24.28 4.22 13.79
N GLY A 320 -24.83 3.59 12.74
CA GLY A 320 -25.20 2.18 12.72
C GLY A 320 -24.05 1.19 12.96
N TYR A 321 -22.80 1.58 12.70
CA TYR A 321 -21.61 0.78 12.99
C TYR A 321 -20.69 1.43 14.04
N GLY A 322 -21.14 2.49 14.72
CA GLY A 322 -20.33 3.23 15.68
C GLY A 322 -19.10 3.88 15.05
N GLY A 323 -19.25 4.45 13.85
CA GLY A 323 -18.24 5.25 13.17
C GLY A 323 -18.47 6.75 13.30
N GLU A 324 -17.39 7.50 13.24
CA GLU A 324 -17.38 8.95 13.38
C GLU A 324 -17.09 9.61 12.04
N LYS A 325 -17.64 10.81 11.82
CA LYS A 325 -17.41 11.60 10.61
C LYS A 325 -16.74 12.92 10.94
N LEU A 326 -15.60 13.19 10.30
CA LEU A 326 -14.87 14.44 10.41
C LEU A 326 -14.67 15.05 9.03
N LEU A 327 -14.84 16.37 8.97
CA LEU A 327 -14.44 17.18 7.84
C LEU A 327 -13.00 17.66 8.08
N VAL A 328 -12.13 17.49 7.09
CA VAL A 328 -10.72 17.85 7.18
C VAL A 328 -10.33 18.76 6.03
N LEU A 329 -9.86 19.97 6.33
CA LEU A 329 -9.19 20.83 5.35
C LEU A 329 -7.67 20.73 5.55
N SER A 330 -6.91 20.55 4.47
CA SER A 330 -5.46 20.49 4.52
C SER A 330 -4.83 21.19 3.32
N THR A 331 -3.73 21.93 3.56
CA THR A 331 -2.77 22.21 2.49
C THR A 331 -1.91 20.97 2.21
N THR A 332 -1.07 21.01 1.17
CA THR A 332 -0.10 19.96 0.89
C THR A 332 1.32 20.52 0.82
N SER A 333 2.30 19.64 1.03
CA SER A 333 3.71 19.88 0.83
C SER A 333 4.26 18.94 -0.26
N ALA A 334 5.53 19.10 -0.63
CA ALA A 334 6.22 18.18 -1.53
C ALA A 334 6.24 16.71 -1.03
N PHE A 335 5.99 16.47 0.27
CA PHE A 335 5.89 15.13 0.87
C PHE A 335 4.43 14.70 1.15
N GLY A 336 3.45 15.41 0.59
CA GLY A 336 2.02 15.19 0.83
C GLY A 336 1.46 16.00 2.00
N GLY A 337 0.44 15.47 2.67
CA GLY A 337 -0.22 16.10 3.82
C GLY A 337 0.62 16.09 5.11
N GLN A 338 0.01 16.47 6.23
CA GLN A 338 0.71 16.58 7.51
C GLN A 338 1.09 15.19 8.04
N ASN A 339 2.38 14.86 8.00
CA ASN A 339 2.90 13.60 8.57
C ASN A 339 4.32 13.78 9.13
N LYS A 340 4.47 13.79 10.45
CA LYS A 340 5.77 13.98 11.11
C LYS A 340 6.63 12.71 11.15
N PHE A 341 6.03 11.54 10.92
CA PHE A 341 6.69 10.24 11.06
C PHE A 341 7.96 10.13 10.21
N LEU A 342 7.89 10.51 8.93
CA LEU A 342 9.01 10.40 7.99
C LEU A 342 10.22 11.21 8.48
N GLY A 343 10.02 12.49 8.82
CA GLY A 343 11.07 13.36 9.33
C GLY A 343 11.66 12.86 10.65
N VAL A 344 10.82 12.45 11.60
CA VAL A 344 11.26 11.90 12.89
C VAL A 344 12.04 10.58 12.72
N ALA A 345 11.62 9.70 11.81
CA ALA A 345 12.31 8.44 11.55
C ALA A 345 13.72 8.68 10.99
N TYR A 346 13.86 9.55 9.97
CA TYR A 346 15.17 9.92 9.41
C TYR A 346 16.08 10.59 10.45
N LEU A 347 15.56 11.49 11.28
CA LEU A 347 16.31 12.12 12.37
C LEU A 347 16.76 11.11 13.43
N THR A 348 15.89 10.15 13.78
CA THR A 348 16.17 9.13 14.80
C THR A 348 17.26 8.17 14.31
N VAL A 349 17.11 7.62 13.10
CA VAL A 349 18.11 6.70 12.50
C VAL A 349 19.43 7.44 12.26
N GLY A 350 19.40 8.64 11.67
CA GLY A 350 20.60 9.44 11.44
C GLY A 350 21.32 9.82 12.74
N GLY A 351 20.56 10.15 13.79
CA GLY A 351 21.09 10.42 15.14
C GLY A 351 21.77 9.20 15.77
N PHE A 352 21.13 8.02 15.70
CA PHE A 352 21.76 6.77 16.16
C PHE A 352 23.02 6.44 15.35
N CYS A 353 23.01 6.59 14.02
CA CYS A 353 24.18 6.37 13.20
C CYS A 353 25.35 7.28 13.60
N PHE A 354 25.10 8.57 13.85
CA PHE A 354 26.14 9.51 14.29
C PHE A 354 26.64 9.20 15.71
N PHE A 355 25.75 8.84 16.64
CA PHE A 355 26.09 8.41 17.99
C PHE A 355 27.00 7.17 18.00
N PHE A 356 26.64 6.12 17.24
CA PHE A 356 27.47 4.93 17.11
C PHE A 356 28.79 5.19 16.38
N ALA A 357 28.82 6.09 15.39
CA ALA A 357 30.07 6.50 14.75
C ALA A 357 31.05 7.13 15.75
N ILE A 358 30.58 8.00 16.65
CA ILE A 358 31.38 8.58 17.74
C ILE A 358 31.88 7.49 18.70
N ILE A 359 31.01 6.59 19.15
CA ILE A 359 31.40 5.49 20.05
C ILE A 359 32.46 4.60 19.40
N PHE A 360 32.28 4.21 18.14
CA PHE A 360 33.25 3.39 17.42
C PHE A 360 34.56 4.13 17.18
N ALA A 361 34.54 5.44 16.91
CA ALA A 361 35.75 6.26 16.81
C ALA A 361 36.52 6.33 18.14
N ILE A 362 35.83 6.53 19.27
CA ILE A 362 36.41 6.52 20.62
C ILE A 362 37.03 5.15 20.92
N ILE A 363 36.29 4.06 20.74
CA ILE A 363 36.79 2.70 20.97
C ILE A 363 37.98 2.38 20.05
N TYR A 364 37.91 2.77 18.78
CA TYR A 364 39.00 2.56 17.82
C TYR A 364 40.26 3.35 18.18
N HIS A 365 40.13 4.52 18.79
CA HIS A 365 41.26 5.33 19.26
C HIS A 365 41.90 4.74 20.54
N PHE A 366 41.11 4.44 21.57
CA PHE A 366 41.62 3.98 22.87
C PHE A 366 41.93 2.47 22.95
N LYS A 367 41.25 1.64 22.16
CA LYS A 367 41.37 0.17 22.16
C LYS A 367 41.63 -0.37 20.76
N ARG A 368 42.62 0.23 20.07
CA ARG A 368 43.05 -0.23 18.76
C ARG A 368 43.63 -1.64 18.85
N ARG A 369 42.96 -2.60 18.21
CA ARG A 369 43.47 -3.97 17.99
C ARG A 369 43.98 -4.11 16.55
N GLU A 370 45.04 -4.88 16.37
CA GLU A 370 45.56 -5.20 15.04
C GLU A 370 44.65 -6.21 14.31
N ILE A 371 44.49 -6.01 13.00
CA ILE A 371 43.62 -6.85 12.18
C ILE A 371 44.37 -8.14 11.86
N GLY A 372 43.76 -9.29 12.19
CA GLY A 372 44.39 -10.60 11.99
C GLY A 372 45.33 -11.05 13.11
N ASP A 373 45.40 -10.31 14.22
CA ASP A 373 46.22 -10.68 15.39
C ASP A 373 45.90 -12.09 15.91
N THR A 374 46.92 -12.96 15.84
CA THR A 374 46.85 -14.38 16.16
C THR A 374 46.77 -14.66 17.65
N ALA A 375 47.13 -13.71 18.53
CA ALA A 375 47.03 -13.87 20.00
C ALA A 375 45.57 -14.01 20.48
N TYR A 376 44.61 -13.63 19.64
CA TYR A 376 43.18 -13.70 19.93
C TYR A 376 42.49 -14.93 19.34
N LEU A 377 43.21 -15.79 18.61
CA LEU A 377 42.68 -17.09 18.18
C LEU A 377 42.36 -17.92 19.42
N SER A 378 41.23 -18.62 19.44
CA SER A 378 40.72 -19.28 20.64
C SER A 378 41.67 -20.33 21.22
N TRP A 379 42.47 -20.97 20.36
CA TRP A 379 43.50 -21.94 20.73
C TRP A 379 44.83 -21.32 21.18
N ASN A 380 45.12 -20.06 20.85
CA ASN A 380 46.30 -19.31 21.32
C ASN A 380 46.04 -18.58 22.65
N ARG A 381 44.77 -18.47 23.06
CA ARG A 381 44.39 -18.00 24.39
C ARG A 381 44.63 -19.12 25.40
N ASN A 382 45.78 -19.07 26.07
CA ASN A 382 46.12 -19.99 27.16
C ASN A 382 44.92 -20.18 28.11
N PRO A 383 44.49 -21.42 28.42
CA PRO A 383 43.46 -21.67 29.42
C PRO A 383 44.02 -21.33 30.81
N VAL A 384 43.75 -20.12 31.28
CA VAL A 384 44.08 -19.71 32.66
C VAL A 384 43.03 -20.31 33.60
N GLY A 385 43.28 -21.57 33.99
CA GLY A 385 42.46 -22.32 34.95
C GLY A 385 42.55 -23.83 34.69
N TYR A 386 42.72 -24.61 35.77
CA TYR A 386 43.00 -26.06 35.78
C TYR A 386 44.42 -26.42 35.25
N TYR A 387 45.42 -26.78 36.07
CA TYR A 387 45.44 -27.11 37.50
C TYR A 387 46.74 -26.62 38.16
N MET A 388 46.64 -26.01 39.35
CA MET A 388 47.60 -26.28 40.43
C MET A 388 47.06 -27.49 41.20
N LYS A 389 47.89 -28.52 41.37
CA LYS A 389 47.67 -29.59 42.34
C LYS A 389 49.01 -30.19 42.76
#